data_AF-A0ABD1LZJ6-F1
#
_entry.id   AF-A0ABD1LZJ6-F1
#
_cell.length_a   1.000
_cell.length_b   1.000
_cell.length_c   1.000
_cell.angle_alpha   90.00
_cell.angle_beta   90.00
_cell.angle_gamma   90.00
#
_symmetry.space_group_name_H-M   'P 1'
#
loop_
_entity.id
_entity.type
_entity.pdbx_description
1 polymer ?
#
loop_
_entity_poly.entity_id
_entity_poly.type
_entity_poly.pdbx_seq_one_letter_code
_entity_poly.pdbx_strand_id
1 'polypeptide(L)'
;MVVSEAVSNMRSKVYLSPKLWYVRVNVIEAQDLIPSDKSRNPEVSVKVSLGNQFLRTRVSQSKTINPMWNEDLMLVAVEPFEEPLVLTVEDRFGPNKDEVLGRCVIPLQIVQRGMDHKPVNTRWFNLEKHVVVEGEKKET
;
A
#
# COMPACT_ATOMS: atom_id res chain seq x y z
N MET A 1 50.49 43.36 -9.92
CA MET A 1 49.51 42.65 -10.77
C MET A 1 49.35 41.25 -10.19
N VAL A 2 48.22 40.99 -9.53
CA VAL A 2 47.87 39.66 -9.01
C VAL A 2 47.16 38.90 -10.13
N VAL A 3 47.73 37.76 -10.56
CA VAL A 3 47.08 36.87 -11.52
C VAL A 3 46.06 36.04 -10.73
N SER A 4 44.78 36.20 -11.04
CA SER A 4 43.70 35.51 -10.33
C SER A 4 43.72 34.03 -10.66
N GLU A 5 44.16 33.22 -9.71
CA GLU A 5 43.96 31.78 -9.73
C GLU A 5 42.56 31.51 -9.17
N ALA A 6 41.53 31.65 -10.01
CA ALA A 6 40.17 31.35 -9.59
C ALA A 6 39.39 30.68 -10.72
N VAL A 7 38.75 29.57 -10.34
CA VAL A 7 37.77 28.76 -11.07
C VAL A 7 38.34 27.59 -11.88
N SER A 8 38.84 26.56 -11.19
CA SER A 8 39.14 25.25 -11.80
C SER A 8 38.22 24.10 -11.32
N ASN A 9 37.10 24.37 -10.65
CA ASN A 9 36.21 23.27 -10.22
C ASN A 9 34.71 23.58 -10.26
N MET A 10 34.17 23.71 -11.48
CA MET A 10 32.72 23.59 -11.72
C MET A 10 32.38 22.12 -12.00
N ARG A 11 32.22 21.31 -10.94
CA ARG A 11 31.64 19.96 -11.09
C ARG A 11 30.13 20.08 -11.06
N SER A 12 29.48 19.92 -12.22
CA SER A 12 28.02 19.87 -12.31
C SER A 12 27.47 18.79 -11.37
N LYS A 13 26.54 19.18 -10.49
CA LYS A 13 25.71 18.23 -9.76
C LYS A 13 24.71 17.63 -10.75
N VAL A 14 24.87 16.35 -11.08
CA VAL A 14 23.90 15.62 -11.88
C VAL A 14 22.79 15.15 -10.95
N TYR A 15 21.59 15.67 -11.17
CA TYR A 15 20.38 15.16 -10.52
C TYR A 15 19.74 14.14 -11.47
N LEU A 16 19.65 12.88 -11.06
CA LEU A 16 18.74 11.95 -11.72
C LEU A 16 17.31 12.32 -11.26
N SER A 17 16.50 12.80 -12.19
CA SER A 17 15.05 12.92 -11.96
C SER A 17 14.44 11.53 -12.10
N PRO A 18 13.96 10.92 -11.01
CA PRO A 18 13.40 9.59 -11.09
C PRO A 18 12.08 9.62 -11.87
N LYS A 19 11.79 8.56 -12.61
CA LYS A 19 10.55 8.45 -13.37
C LYS A 19 9.41 8.00 -12.45
N LEU A 20 8.32 8.77 -12.47
CA LEU A 20 7.13 8.52 -11.67
C LEU A 20 6.06 7.79 -12.49
N TRP A 21 5.29 6.95 -11.80
CA TRP A 21 4.18 6.19 -12.36
C TRP A 21 2.97 6.26 -11.44
N TYR A 22 1.77 6.25 -12.00
CA TYR A 22 0.55 6.04 -11.23
C TYR A 22 0.26 4.55 -11.10
N VAL A 23 -0.01 4.12 -9.87
CA VAL A 23 -0.49 2.77 -9.57
C VAL A 23 -1.95 2.87 -9.20
N ARG A 24 -2.83 2.39 -10.08
CA ARG A 24 -4.26 2.26 -9.81
C ARG A 24 -4.52 0.89 -9.17
N VAL A 25 -5.19 0.91 -8.02
CA VAL A 25 -5.58 -0.28 -7.27
C VAL A 25 -7.10 -0.27 -7.14
N ASN A 26 -7.76 -1.22 -7.77
CA ASN A 26 -9.20 -1.44 -7.60
C ASN A 26 -9.38 -2.54 -6.55
N VAL A 27 -9.87 -2.16 -5.36
CA VAL A 27 -10.20 -3.10 -4.29
C VAL A 27 -11.65 -3.54 -4.46
N ILE A 28 -11.85 -4.78 -4.88
CA ILE A 28 -13.18 -5.29 -5.26
C ILE A 28 -13.89 -5.87 -4.04
N GLU A 29 -13.36 -6.94 -3.48
CA GLU A 29 -13.98 -7.73 -2.42
C GLU A 29 -12.95 -8.59 -1.68
N ALA A 30 -13.36 -9.11 -0.52
CA ALA A 30 -12.65 -10.16 0.21
C ALA A 30 -13.64 -11.27 0.59
N GLN A 31 -13.13 -12.49 0.77
CA GLN A 31 -13.95 -13.65 1.11
C GLN A 31 -13.40 -14.38 2.33
N ASP A 32 -14.31 -14.99 3.08
CA ASP A 32 -14.03 -15.88 4.21
C ASP A 32 -13.12 -15.26 5.28
N LEU A 33 -13.34 -13.98 5.59
CA LEU A 33 -12.62 -13.31 6.66
C LEU A 33 -12.94 -13.94 8.02
N ILE A 34 -11.95 -13.92 8.92
CA ILE A 34 -12.07 -14.50 10.27
C ILE A 34 -11.81 -13.39 11.31
N PRO A 35 -12.81 -12.56 11.65
CA PRO A 35 -12.72 -11.60 12.75
C PRO A 35 -12.53 -12.29 14.10
N SER A 36 -11.82 -11.62 15.02
CA SER A 36 -11.69 -12.10 16.41
C SER A 36 -13.02 -12.11 17.16
N ASP A 37 -13.81 -11.04 17.00
CA ASP A 37 -15.11 -10.87 17.64
C ASP A 37 -16.26 -11.27 16.70
N LYS A 38 -16.75 -12.49 16.87
CA LYS A 38 -17.88 -13.05 16.10
C LYS A 38 -19.25 -12.60 16.62
N SER A 39 -19.31 -11.83 17.72
CA SER A 39 -20.58 -11.35 18.29
C SER A 39 -21.12 -10.11 17.58
N ARG A 40 -20.27 -9.42 16.81
CA ARG A 40 -20.61 -8.21 16.06
C ARG A 40 -20.46 -8.42 14.55
N ASN A 41 -21.08 -7.51 13.80
CA ASN A 41 -20.76 -7.39 12.39
C ASN A 41 -19.42 -6.65 12.22
N PRO A 42 -18.52 -7.14 11.35
CA PRO A 42 -17.23 -6.51 11.13
C PRO A 42 -17.38 -5.19 10.35
N GLU A 43 -16.53 -4.21 10.66
CA GLU A 43 -16.42 -2.93 9.96
C GLU A 43 -15.12 -2.93 9.16
N VAL A 44 -15.14 -3.63 8.03
CA VAL A 44 -13.92 -3.94 7.28
C VAL A 44 -13.55 -2.81 6.32
N SER A 45 -12.27 -2.44 6.32
CA SER A 45 -11.65 -1.57 5.32
C SER A 45 -10.30 -2.15 4.87
N VAL A 46 -9.80 -1.71 3.73
CA VAL A 46 -8.49 -2.12 3.22
C VAL A 46 -7.56 -0.93 3.20
N LYS A 47 -6.43 -1.05 3.89
CA LYS A 47 -5.31 -0.11 3.79
C LYS A 47 -4.36 -0.58 2.69
N VAL A 48 -4.16 0.26 1.69
CA VAL A 48 -3.23 0.05 0.58
C VAL A 48 -2.00 0.91 0.81
N SER A 49 -0.83 0.29 0.96
CA SER A 49 0.44 0.97 1.24
C SER A 49 1.45 0.74 0.13
N LEU A 50 2.21 1.77 -0.21
CA LEU A 50 3.36 1.72 -1.12
C LEU A 50 4.45 2.62 -0.55
N GLY A 51 5.49 2.00 0.02
CA GLY A 51 6.51 2.72 0.79
C GLY A 51 5.89 3.53 1.92
N ASN A 52 6.12 4.84 1.90
CA ASN A 52 5.60 5.79 2.89
C ASN A 52 4.19 6.32 2.56
N GLN A 53 3.62 5.96 1.40
CA GLN A 53 2.25 6.33 1.04
C GLN A 53 1.28 5.25 1.53
N PHE A 54 0.12 5.68 2.02
CA PHE A 54 -0.99 4.78 2.21
C PHE A 54 -2.32 5.49 1.92
N LEU A 55 -3.26 4.73 1.38
CA LEU A 55 -4.66 5.10 1.23
C LEU A 55 -5.51 4.01 1.89
N ARG A 56 -6.73 4.35 2.29
CA ARG A 56 -7.67 3.39 2.87
C ARG A 56 -8.99 3.49 2.13
N THR A 57 -9.60 2.35 1.85
CA THR A 57 -10.96 2.30 1.32
C THR A 57 -11.95 2.84 2.36
N ARG A 58 -13.17 3.11 1.92
CA ARG A 58 -14.31 3.23 2.84
C ARG A 58 -14.52 1.91 3.58
N VAL A 59 -15.23 1.98 4.71
CA VAL A 59 -15.77 0.78 5.36
C VAL A 59 -16.75 0.12 4.38
N SER A 60 -16.66 -1.20 4.23
CA SER A 60 -17.56 -1.93 3.34
C SER A 60 -19.02 -1.71 3.75
N GLN A 61 -19.88 -1.54 2.76
CA GLN A 61 -21.34 -1.51 2.98
C GLN A 61 -21.88 -2.91 3.30
N SER A 62 -21.18 -3.97 2.87
CA SER A 62 -21.46 -5.36 3.24
C SER A 62 -20.87 -5.62 4.62
N LYS A 63 -21.73 -5.60 5.65
CA LYS A 63 -21.35 -5.85 7.04
C LYS A 63 -21.26 -7.35 7.34
N THR A 64 -20.43 -8.07 6.57
CA THR A 64 -20.28 -9.53 6.65
C THR A 64 -18.80 -9.92 6.54
N ILE A 65 -18.51 -11.21 6.71
CA ILE A 65 -17.16 -11.78 6.46
C ILE A 65 -16.78 -11.85 4.97
N ASN A 66 -17.69 -11.45 4.08
CA ASN A 66 -17.48 -11.34 2.63
C ASN A 66 -17.74 -9.88 2.19
N PRO A 67 -16.89 -8.92 2.61
CA PRO A 67 -17.08 -7.51 2.30
C PRO A 67 -16.81 -7.19 0.82
N MET A 68 -17.52 -6.17 0.31
CA MET A 68 -17.35 -5.63 -1.04
C MET A 68 -17.15 -4.11 -0.99
N TRP A 69 -16.30 -3.59 -1.88
CA TRP A 69 -16.00 -2.16 -2.00
C TRP A 69 -16.13 -1.67 -3.45
N ASN A 70 -15.48 -2.36 -4.39
CA ASN A 70 -15.28 -1.89 -5.76
C ASN A 70 -14.79 -0.42 -5.79
N GLU A 71 -13.71 -0.15 -5.05
CA GLU A 71 -13.17 1.20 -4.85
C GLU A 71 -11.80 1.33 -5.51
N ASP A 72 -11.61 2.41 -6.29
CA ASP A 72 -10.33 2.75 -6.91
C ASP A 72 -9.49 3.67 -6.01
N LEU A 73 -8.25 3.27 -5.77
CA LEU A 73 -7.23 4.04 -5.08
C LEU A 73 -6.05 4.29 -6.03
N MET A 74 -5.41 5.45 -5.94
CA MET A 74 -4.30 5.83 -6.81
C MET A 74 -3.09 6.28 -6.00
N LEU A 75 -1.98 5.57 -6.14
CA LEU A 75 -0.71 5.88 -5.50
C LEU A 75 0.33 6.26 -6.57
N VAL A 76 1.45 6.84 -6.14
CA VAL A 76 2.58 7.16 -7.03
C VAL A 76 3.74 6.21 -6.75
N ALA A 77 4.24 5.54 -7.77
CA ALA A 77 5.42 4.69 -7.71
C ALA A 77 6.62 5.35 -8.39
N VAL A 78 7.82 5.02 -7.92
CA VAL A 78 9.08 5.53 -8.45
C VAL A 78 9.88 4.37 -9.04
N GLU A 79 10.42 4.51 -10.25
CA GLU A 79 11.38 3.53 -10.78
C GLU A 79 12.65 3.49 -9.89
N PRO A 80 13.18 2.30 -9.53
CA PRO A 80 12.95 0.99 -10.16
C PRO A 80 11.89 0.08 -9.50
N PHE A 81 10.90 0.64 -8.80
CA PHE A 81 9.78 -0.08 -8.17
C PHE A 81 10.17 -1.06 -7.07
N GLU A 82 11.13 -0.68 -6.24
CA GLU A 82 11.67 -1.54 -5.17
C GLU A 82 10.64 -1.82 -4.06
N GLU A 83 9.75 -0.86 -3.82
CA GLU A 83 8.71 -0.95 -2.80
C GLU A 83 7.53 -1.82 -3.28
N PRO A 84 7.14 -2.86 -2.53
CA PRO A 84 5.98 -3.65 -2.86
C PRO A 84 4.69 -2.91 -2.52
N LEU A 85 3.62 -3.24 -3.23
CA LEU A 85 2.26 -2.86 -2.85
C LEU A 85 1.77 -3.78 -1.73
N VAL A 86 1.38 -3.22 -0.60
CA VAL A 86 0.91 -3.98 0.56
C VAL A 86 -0.55 -3.65 0.83
N LEU A 87 -1.41 -4.66 0.80
CA LEU A 87 -2.81 -4.51 1.18
C LEU A 87 -3.02 -5.16 2.54
N THR A 88 -3.54 -4.39 3.49
CA THR A 88 -3.89 -4.85 4.84
C THR A 88 -5.40 -4.76 5.01
N VAL A 89 -6.04 -5.89 5.29
CA VAL A 89 -7.48 -5.94 5.59
C VAL A 89 -7.66 -5.75 7.08
N GLU A 90 -8.43 -4.75 7.47
CA GLU A 90 -8.57 -4.31 8.86
C GLU A 90 -10.04 -4.25 9.26
N ASP A 91 -10.35 -4.75 10.45
CA ASP A 91 -11.65 -4.59 11.10
C ASP A 91 -11.59 -3.50 12.17
N ARG A 92 -12.44 -2.49 12.05
CA ARG A 92 -12.43 -1.32 12.92
C ARG A 92 -13.20 -1.59 14.22
N PHE A 93 -12.52 -1.50 15.36
CA PHE A 93 -13.15 -1.53 16.69
C PHE A 93 -13.27 -0.14 17.33
N GLY A 94 -12.70 0.91 16.72
CA GLY A 94 -12.73 2.27 17.23
C GLY A 94 -11.47 3.06 16.84
N PRO A 95 -11.31 4.30 17.34
CA PRO A 95 -10.13 5.10 17.05
C PRO A 95 -8.84 4.38 17.47
N ASN A 96 -7.95 4.14 16.51
CA ASN A 96 -6.65 3.47 16.71
C ASN A 96 -6.73 2.06 17.32
N LYS A 97 -7.85 1.36 17.12
CA LYS A 97 -8.08 0.00 17.65
C LYS A 97 -8.41 -0.99 16.53
N ASP A 98 -7.89 -0.76 15.33
CA ASP A 98 -8.16 -1.63 14.19
C ASP A 98 -7.48 -2.99 14.38
N GLU A 99 -8.21 -4.09 14.16
CA GLU A 99 -7.67 -5.44 14.11
C GLU A 99 -7.23 -5.75 12.68
N VAL A 100 -6.01 -6.27 12.51
CA VAL A 100 -5.57 -6.76 11.19
C VAL A 100 -6.09 -8.17 10.98
N LEU A 101 -6.99 -8.35 10.00
CA LEU A 101 -7.54 -9.64 9.60
C LEU A 101 -6.61 -10.42 8.67
N GLY A 102 -5.75 -9.70 7.93
CA GLY A 102 -4.76 -10.32 7.06
C GLY A 102 -4.06 -9.32 6.16
N ARG A 103 -2.99 -9.78 5.50
CA ARG A 103 -2.18 -8.94 4.60
C ARG A 103 -1.83 -9.69 3.32
N CYS A 104 -1.75 -8.99 2.19
CA CYS A 104 -1.06 -9.51 1.00
C CYS A 104 -0.01 -8.51 0.51
N VAL A 105 1.05 -9.05 -0.10
CA VAL A 105 2.19 -8.28 -0.60
C VAL A 105 2.34 -8.59 -2.08
N ILE A 106 2.32 -7.56 -2.91
CA ILE A 106 2.36 -7.65 -4.37
C ILE A 106 3.59 -6.88 -4.87
N PRO A 107 4.63 -7.57 -5.37
CA PRO A 107 5.75 -6.90 -6.01
C PRO A 107 5.29 -6.10 -7.23
N LEU A 108 5.66 -4.82 -7.33
CA LEU A 108 5.23 -3.98 -8.45
C LEU A 108 5.80 -4.44 -9.80
N GLN A 109 6.89 -5.20 -9.80
CA GLN A 109 7.54 -5.74 -10.99
C GLN A 109 6.65 -6.71 -11.77
N ILE A 110 5.71 -7.39 -11.09
CA ILE A 110 4.77 -8.34 -11.71
C ILE A 110 3.45 -7.67 -12.14
N VAL A 111 3.26 -6.40 -11.79
CA VAL A 111 2.07 -5.62 -12.17
C VAL A 111 2.21 -5.22 -13.65
N GLN A 112 1.12 -5.40 -14.41
CA GLN A 112 1.10 -5.07 -15.82
C GLN A 112 1.31 -3.56 -16.00
N ARG A 113 2.33 -3.20 -16.78
CA ARG A 113 2.64 -1.82 -17.16
C ARG A 113 2.07 -1.56 -18.54
N GLY A 114 1.17 -0.60 -18.66
CA GLY A 114 0.58 -0.16 -19.91
C GLY A 114 0.52 1.36 -19.96
N MET A 115 0.74 1.92 -21.16
CA MET A 115 0.41 3.32 -21.44
C MET A 115 -1.02 3.45 -22.00
N ASP A 116 -1.64 2.32 -22.31
CA ASP A 116 -3.01 2.21 -22.76
C ASP A 116 -3.95 1.96 -21.57
N HIS A 117 -5.12 2.59 -21.59
CA HIS A 117 -6.18 2.40 -20.58
C HIS A 117 -6.88 1.03 -20.73
N LYS A 118 -6.15 -0.02 -21.15
CA LYS A 118 -6.72 -1.35 -21.29
C LYS A 118 -7.15 -1.88 -19.93
N PRO A 119 -8.25 -2.65 -19.86
CA PRO A 119 -8.65 -3.32 -18.64
C PRO A 119 -7.51 -4.20 -18.13
N VAL A 120 -7.15 -4.03 -16.86
CA VAL A 120 -6.22 -4.94 -16.18
C VAL A 120 -7.02 -6.13 -15.69
N ASN A 121 -6.50 -7.34 -15.91
CA ASN A 121 -7.14 -8.55 -15.41
C ASN A 121 -7.18 -8.53 -13.88
N THR A 122 -8.38 -8.73 -13.32
CA THR A 122 -8.58 -8.89 -11.89
C THR A 122 -7.97 -10.22 -11.43
N ARG A 123 -7.45 -10.25 -10.20
CA ARG A 123 -6.82 -11.45 -9.61
C ARG A 123 -7.14 -11.54 -8.13
N TRP A 124 -7.37 -12.75 -7.66
CA TRP A 124 -7.44 -13.06 -6.24
C TRP A 124 -6.04 -13.16 -5.62
N PHE A 125 -5.90 -12.66 -4.40
CA PHE A 125 -4.68 -12.78 -3.61
C PHE A 125 -5.03 -13.36 -2.24
N ASN A 126 -4.30 -14.38 -1.82
CA ASN A 126 -4.48 -14.96 -0.49
C ASN A 126 -3.96 -13.99 0.57
N LEU A 127 -4.68 -13.90 1.69
CA LEU A 127 -4.24 -13.15 2.86
C LEU A 127 -3.34 -14.04 3.72
N GLU A 128 -2.18 -13.52 4.07
CA GLU A 128 -1.33 -14.08 5.10
C GLU A 128 -1.79 -13.58 6.47
N LYS A 129 -1.75 -14.48 7.47
CA LYS A 129 -2.08 -14.11 8.85
C LYS A 129 -1.07 -13.10 9.37
N HIS A 130 -1.58 -12.02 9.96
CA HIS A 130 -0.75 -11.09 10.69
C HIS A 130 -0.35 -11.71 12.03
N VAL A 131 0.88 -12.22 12.15
CA VAL A 131 1.43 -12.62 13.44
C VAL A 131 1.89 -11.36 14.16
N VAL A 132 1.14 -10.92 15.16
CA VAL A 132 1.62 -9.90 16.10
C VAL A 132 2.72 -10.57 16.92
N VAL A 133 3.99 -10.23 16.64
CA VAL A 133 5.07 -10.50 17.59
C VAL A 133 4.93 -9.46 18.69
N GLU A 134 4.28 -9.83 19.80
CA GLU A 134 4.37 -9.06 21.04
C GLU A 134 5.83 -9.09 21.50
N GLY A 135 6.56 -7.99 21.30
CA GLY A 135 7.94 -7.98 21.71
C GLY A 135 8.76 -6.76 21.35
N GLU A 136 8.28 -5.55 21.66
CA GLU A 136 9.16 -4.46 22.13
C GLU A 136 8.37 -3.56 23.09
N LYS A 137 8.28 -3.99 24.36
CA LYS A 137 8.20 -3.01 25.44
C LYS A 137 9.50 -2.23 25.40
N LYS A 138 9.45 -0.99 24.91
CA LYS A 138 10.47 -0.01 25.28
C LYS A 138 10.22 0.34 26.74
N GLU A 139 10.92 -0.39 27.61
CA GLU A 139 11.07 -0.05 29.01
C GLU A 139 12.26 0.91 29.14
N THR A 140 11.96 2.08 29.71
CA THR A 140 12.83 3.17 30.21
C THR A 140 13.51 4.08 29.19
#